data_AF-A0A9P5WW23-F1
#
_entry.id   AF-A0A9P5WW23-F1
#
_cell.length_a   1.000
_cell.length_b   1.000
_cell.length_c   1.000
_cell.angle_alpha   90.00
_cell.angle_beta   90.00
_cell.angle_gamma   90.00
#
_symmetry.space_group_name_H-M   'P 1'
#
loop_
_entity.id
_entity.type
_entity.pdbx_description
1 polymer ?
#
loop_
_entity_poly.entity_id
_entity_poly.type
_entity_poly.pdbx_seq_one_letter_code
_entity_poly.pdbx_strand_id
1 'polypeptide(L)'
;MVGTEVDSAAHDLPPHCHPNTHKDLRDCIVNSPDNPIWTIVIFGPAGVGKTAIAQTIAEEFKASDHLGTSLFFSKRGDKNDPNKVVPTLAYQLALTYPDYKNLIFQCLSADPTILEKILWVQFEELITKPFEQLGKMWLPL
;
A
#
# COMPACT_ATOMS: atom_id res chain seq x y z
N MET A 1 -10.55 3.61 -11.00
CA MET A 1 -11.06 2.47 -10.22
C MET A 1 -10.14 1.29 -10.43
N VAL A 2 -9.33 1.04 -9.41
CA VAL A 2 -8.10 0.23 -9.35
C VAL A 2 -8.21 -0.64 -8.10
N GLY A 3 -7.24 -1.53 -7.87
CA GLY A 3 -7.18 -2.54 -6.82
C GLY A 3 -7.79 -2.16 -5.48
N THR A 4 -8.22 -3.21 -4.81
CA THR A 4 -9.17 -3.12 -3.71
C THR A 4 -8.43 -2.79 -2.42
N GLU A 5 -8.91 -1.79 -1.67
CA GLU A 5 -8.45 -1.48 -0.30
C GLU A 5 -8.88 -2.59 0.67
N VAL A 6 -8.16 -2.73 1.78
CA VAL A 6 -8.44 -3.73 2.85
C VAL A 6 -9.94 -3.83 3.19
N ASP A 7 -10.64 -2.71 3.22
CA ASP A 7 -12.03 -2.54 3.65
C ASP A 7 -13.02 -2.23 2.53
N SER A 8 -12.65 -2.46 1.28
CA SER A 8 -13.57 -2.25 0.17
C SER A 8 -14.69 -3.29 0.15
N ALA A 9 -15.91 -2.87 -0.21
CA ALA A 9 -17.06 -3.74 -0.41
C ALA A 9 -16.87 -4.84 -1.48
N ALA A 10 -15.82 -4.77 -2.31
CA ALA A 10 -15.44 -5.86 -3.21
C ALA A 10 -14.83 -7.08 -2.48
N HIS A 11 -14.53 -6.95 -1.18
CA HIS A 11 -14.16 -8.02 -0.27
C HIS A 11 -15.34 -8.39 0.65
N ASP A 12 -16.45 -8.90 0.08
CA ASP A 12 -17.62 -9.31 0.88
C ASP A 12 -17.28 -10.39 1.94
N LEU A 13 -16.19 -11.14 1.72
CA LEU A 13 -15.48 -11.98 2.70
C LEU A 13 -13.98 -12.04 2.31
N PRO A 14 -13.12 -11.12 2.82
CA PRO A 14 -11.71 -11.19 2.51
C PRO A 14 -11.10 -12.47 3.09
N PRO A 15 -10.14 -13.12 2.40
CA PRO A 15 -9.48 -14.29 2.94
C PRO A 15 -8.71 -13.88 4.20
N HIS A 16 -8.97 -14.52 5.33
CA HIS A 16 -8.34 -14.20 6.61
C HIS A 16 -7.69 -15.45 7.22
N CYS A 17 -6.56 -15.29 7.90
CA CYS A 17 -5.93 -16.37 8.64
C CYS A 17 -6.76 -16.75 9.88
N HIS A 18 -7.02 -18.04 10.11
CA HIS A 18 -7.56 -18.44 11.41
C HIS A 18 -6.57 -18.07 12.54
N PRO A 19 -7.03 -17.82 13.79
CA PRO A 19 -6.25 -17.18 14.85
C PRO A 19 -4.85 -17.77 15.12
N ASN A 20 -4.65 -19.06 14.88
CA ASN A 20 -3.38 -19.76 15.13
C ASN A 20 -2.59 -20.11 13.86
N THR A 21 -3.07 -19.72 12.68
CA THR A 21 -2.42 -20.06 11.40
C THR A 21 -1.37 -19.02 11.06
N HIS A 22 -0.15 -19.46 10.73
CA HIS A 22 0.98 -18.56 10.40
C HIS A 22 1.27 -17.52 11.48
N LYS A 23 0.93 -17.81 12.74
CA LYS A 23 1.04 -16.87 13.85
C LYS A 23 2.47 -16.39 14.05
N ASP A 24 3.45 -17.28 14.08
CA ASP A 24 4.86 -16.90 14.26
C ASP A 24 5.36 -15.96 13.16
N LEU A 25 4.91 -16.19 11.91
CA LEU A 25 5.25 -15.34 10.77
C LEU A 25 4.60 -13.96 10.91
N ARG A 26 3.31 -13.92 11.26
CA ARG A 26 2.57 -12.67 11.48
C ARG A 26 3.17 -11.86 12.62
N ASP A 27 3.41 -12.50 13.75
CA ASP A 27 3.97 -11.87 14.94
C ASP A 27 5.38 -11.31 14.65
N CYS A 28 6.18 -12.02 13.84
CA CYS A 28 7.50 -11.52 13.40
C CYS A 28 7.39 -10.27 12.50
N ILE A 29 6.34 -10.17 11.68
CA ILE A 29 6.17 -9.03 10.76
C ILE A 29 5.56 -7.84 11.48
N VAL A 30 4.53 -8.06 12.30
CA VAL A 30 3.79 -7.01 13.01
C VAL A 30 4.56 -6.46 14.19
N ASN A 31 5.25 -7.32 14.95
CA ASN A 31 6.01 -6.91 16.13
C ASN A 31 7.51 -6.77 15.86
N SER A 32 7.93 -6.66 14.60
CA SER A 32 9.33 -6.40 14.31
C SER A 32 9.72 -5.08 15.01
N PRO A 33 10.80 -5.06 15.82
CA PRO A 33 11.35 -3.79 16.31
C PRO A 33 11.66 -2.89 15.11
N ASP A 34 11.66 -1.56 15.30
CA ASP A 34 11.81 -0.42 14.35
C ASP A 34 12.96 -0.53 13.32
N ASN A 35 13.10 -1.68 12.69
CA ASN A 35 13.90 -1.97 11.55
C ASN A 35 12.99 -1.71 10.37
N PRO A 36 13.33 -0.77 9.48
CA PRO A 36 12.58 -0.58 8.26
C PRO A 36 12.66 -1.90 7.48
N ILE A 37 11.58 -2.68 7.48
CA ILE A 37 11.48 -3.84 6.62
C ILE A 37 11.30 -3.30 5.20
N TRP A 38 12.35 -3.39 4.38
CA TRP A 38 12.34 -2.76 3.06
C TRP A 38 11.40 -3.46 2.07
N THR A 39 11.16 -4.78 2.21
CA THR A 39 10.16 -5.56 1.43
C THR A 39 10.00 -6.97 2.03
N ILE A 40 8.77 -7.50 2.12
CA ILE A 40 8.49 -8.91 2.49
C ILE A 40 7.90 -9.63 1.28
N VAL A 41 8.46 -10.79 0.93
CA VAL A 41 7.94 -11.66 -0.13
C VAL A 41 7.46 -12.98 0.48
N ILE A 42 6.16 -13.25 0.39
CA ILE A 42 5.55 -14.51 0.87
C ILE A 42 5.46 -15.49 -0.31
N PHE A 43 6.21 -16.60 -0.25
CA PHE A 43 6.24 -17.65 -1.27
C PHE A 43 5.72 -18.98 -0.72
N GLY A 44 5.21 -19.84 -1.60
CA GLY A 44 4.68 -21.14 -1.23
C GLY A 44 3.67 -21.71 -2.24
N PRO A 45 3.25 -22.97 -2.10
CA PRO A 45 2.33 -23.64 -3.03
C PRO A 45 0.99 -22.92 -3.21
N ALA A 46 0.27 -23.20 -4.29
CA ALA A 46 -1.10 -22.70 -4.45
C ALA A 46 -2.02 -23.26 -3.35
N GLY A 47 -2.95 -22.45 -2.86
CA GLY A 47 -3.92 -22.88 -1.83
C GLY A 47 -3.45 -22.77 -0.38
N VAL A 48 -2.18 -22.51 -0.09
CA VAL A 48 -1.66 -22.39 1.29
C VAL A 48 -2.00 -21.07 2.00
N GLY A 49 -2.94 -20.29 1.47
CA GLY A 49 -3.41 -19.09 2.16
C GLY A 49 -2.50 -17.85 2.11
N LYS A 50 -1.53 -17.75 1.19
CA LYS A 50 -0.65 -16.56 1.09
C LYS A 50 -1.40 -15.22 1.04
N THR A 51 -2.48 -15.14 0.27
CA THR A 51 -3.34 -13.95 0.21
C THR A 51 -4.03 -13.69 1.55
N ALA A 52 -4.42 -14.75 2.26
CA ALA A 52 -4.98 -14.62 3.61
C ALA A 52 -3.96 -14.09 4.62
N ILE A 53 -2.68 -14.47 4.49
CA ILE A 53 -1.60 -13.94 5.32
C ILE A 53 -1.42 -12.44 5.06
N ALA A 54 -1.28 -12.03 3.79
CA ALA A 54 -1.11 -10.62 3.43
C ALA A 54 -2.29 -9.75 3.88
N GLN A 55 -3.52 -10.26 3.72
CA GLN A 55 -4.74 -9.58 4.18
C GLN A 55 -4.75 -9.43 5.72
N THR A 56 -4.54 -10.51 6.47
CA THR A 56 -4.50 -10.45 7.94
C THR A 56 -3.45 -9.48 8.45
N ILE A 57 -2.24 -9.50 7.87
CA ILE A 57 -1.17 -8.55 8.25
C ILE A 57 -1.59 -7.10 7.97
N ALA A 58 -2.22 -6.83 6.82
CA ALA A 58 -2.71 -5.50 6.50
C ALA A 58 -3.81 -5.04 7.48
N GLU A 59 -4.72 -5.93 7.87
CA GLU A 59 -5.75 -5.66 8.89
C GLU A 59 -5.13 -5.38 10.27
N GLU A 60 -4.08 -6.10 10.66
CA GLU A 60 -3.36 -5.89 11.92
C GLU A 60 -2.61 -4.53 11.93
N PHE A 61 -1.95 -4.17 10.83
CA PHE A 61 -1.36 -2.84 10.68
C PHE A 61 -2.41 -1.74 10.67
N LYS A 62 -3.58 -1.97 10.07
CA LYS A 62 -4.68 -1.01 10.09
C LYS A 62 -5.26 -0.82 11.49
N ALA A 63 -5.48 -1.90 12.22
CA ALA A 63 -6.00 -1.88 13.58
C ALA A 63 -5.06 -1.19 14.58
N SER A 64 -3.76 -1.15 14.27
CA SER A 64 -2.73 -0.48 15.07
C SER A 64 -2.34 0.91 14.53
N ASP A 65 -3.04 1.44 13.52
CA ASP A 65 -2.76 2.75 12.90
C ASP A 65 -1.37 2.88 12.26
N HIS A 66 -0.78 1.76 11.83
CA HIS A 66 0.53 1.70 11.16
C HIS A 66 0.40 1.42 9.65
N LEU A 67 -0.82 1.21 9.12
CA LEU A 67 -1.04 0.99 7.69
C LEU A 67 -1.19 2.32 6.94
N GLY A 68 -0.20 2.67 6.12
CA GLY A 68 -0.29 3.87 5.27
C GLY A 68 -1.25 3.71 4.08
N THR A 69 -1.16 2.59 3.35
CA THR A 69 -1.94 2.31 2.13
C THR A 69 -1.94 0.80 1.84
N SER A 70 -2.91 0.31 1.06
CA SER A 70 -2.99 -1.10 0.69
C SER A 70 -3.60 -1.30 -0.70
N LEU A 71 -3.12 -2.32 -1.41
CA LEU A 71 -3.62 -2.65 -2.74
C LEU A 71 -3.64 -4.15 -2.97
N PHE A 72 -4.82 -4.71 -3.25
CA PHE A 72 -4.98 -6.12 -3.59
C PHE A 72 -5.43 -6.30 -5.05
N PHE A 73 -4.84 -7.29 -5.72
CA PHE A 73 -5.21 -7.69 -7.09
C PHE A 73 -6.06 -8.95 -7.09
N SER A 74 -7.13 -8.95 -7.90
CA SER A 74 -8.00 -10.11 -8.06
C SER A 74 -7.57 -10.97 -9.23
N LYS A 75 -7.45 -12.28 -9.05
CA LYS A 75 -7.08 -13.22 -10.12
C LYS A 75 -8.12 -13.28 -11.26
N ARG A 76 -9.35 -12.82 -11.02
CA ARG A 76 -10.48 -12.82 -11.98
C ARG A 76 -10.81 -11.43 -12.53
N GLY A 77 -10.04 -10.41 -12.16
CA GLY A 77 -10.37 -9.04 -12.51
C GLY A 77 -9.78 -8.61 -13.86
N ASP A 78 -10.64 -8.30 -14.83
CA ASP A 78 -10.31 -7.58 -16.07
C ASP A 78 -9.77 -6.14 -15.81
N LYS A 79 -9.51 -5.80 -14.55
CA LYS A 79 -9.15 -4.46 -14.05
C LYS A 79 -7.81 -4.40 -13.31
N ASN A 80 -7.01 -5.47 -13.36
CA ASN A 80 -5.64 -5.43 -12.87
C ASN A 80 -4.75 -4.73 -13.89
N ASP A 81 -4.66 -3.40 -13.79
CA ASP A 81 -3.76 -2.59 -14.60
C ASP A 81 -2.53 -2.18 -13.77
N PRO A 82 -1.33 -2.73 -14.07
CA PRO A 82 -0.10 -2.38 -13.36
C PRO A 82 0.24 -0.88 -13.41
N ASN A 83 -0.18 -0.18 -14.46
CA ASN A 83 0.08 1.26 -14.59
C ASN A 83 -0.74 2.09 -13.58
N LYS A 84 -1.71 1.47 -12.92
CA LYS A 84 -2.56 2.16 -11.95
C LYS A 84 -2.15 1.93 -10.50
N VAL A 85 -1.13 1.11 -10.25
CA VAL A 85 -0.64 0.82 -8.90
C VAL A 85 -0.21 2.09 -8.19
N VAL A 86 0.77 2.81 -8.74
CA VAL A 86 1.31 4.00 -8.10
C VAL A 86 0.27 5.12 -7.95
N PRO A 87 -0.53 5.46 -8.98
CA PRO A 87 -1.56 6.49 -8.84
C PRO A 87 -2.59 6.15 -7.76
N THR A 88 -2.89 4.87 -7.55
CA THR A 88 -3.84 4.43 -6.52
C THR A 88 -3.24 4.54 -5.13
N LEU A 89 -2.00 4.11 -4.95
CA LEU A 89 -1.29 4.29 -3.68
C LEU A 89 -1.17 5.78 -3.32
N ALA A 90 -0.77 6.62 -4.29
CA ALA A 90 -0.68 8.06 -4.08
C ALA A 90 -2.04 8.69 -3.76
N TYR A 91 -3.10 8.28 -4.44
CA TYR A 91 -4.45 8.75 -4.13
C TYR A 91 -4.87 8.39 -2.71
N GLN A 92 -4.67 7.13 -2.28
CA GLN A 92 -5.00 6.67 -0.94
C GLN A 92 -4.24 7.45 0.14
N LEU A 93 -2.93 7.61 -0.05
CA LEU A 93 -2.09 8.41 0.86
C LEU A 93 -2.57 9.87 0.95
N ALA A 94 -3.00 10.46 -0.17
CA ALA A 94 -3.53 11.83 -0.20
C ALA A 94 -4.90 11.97 0.47
N LEU A 95 -5.67 10.90 0.64
CA LEU A 95 -6.89 10.92 1.45
C LEU A 95 -6.58 10.93 2.95
N THR A 96 -5.51 10.25 3.35
CA THR A 96 -5.12 10.10 4.77
C THR A 96 -4.26 11.26 5.27
N TYR A 97 -3.32 11.76 4.46
CA TYR A 97 -2.30 12.73 4.88
C TYR A 97 -2.48 14.09 4.16
N PRO A 98 -2.97 15.14 4.84
CA PRO A 98 -3.23 16.45 4.22
C PRO A 98 -1.99 17.12 3.61
N ASP A 99 -0.83 17.01 4.27
CA ASP A 99 0.41 17.60 3.77
C ASP A 99 0.86 16.93 2.47
N TYR A 100 0.80 15.58 2.44
CA TYR A 100 1.08 14.81 1.24
C TYR A 100 0.10 15.16 0.11
N LYS A 101 -1.19 15.32 0.41
CA LYS A 101 -2.22 15.73 -0.56
C LYS A 101 -1.85 17.02 -1.27
N ASN A 102 -1.36 18.01 -0.54
CA ASN A 102 -0.96 19.30 -1.11
C ASN A 102 0.22 19.14 -2.09
N LEU A 103 1.21 18.31 -1.75
CA LEU A 103 2.34 18.02 -2.64
C LEU A 103 1.89 17.32 -3.93
N ILE A 104 1.00 16.33 -3.81
CA ILE A 104 0.45 15.64 -4.99
C ILE A 104 -0.38 16.60 -5.85
N PHE A 105 -1.17 17.48 -5.26
CA PHE A 105 -1.94 18.48 -5.99
C PHE A 105 -1.03 19.42 -6.79
N GLN A 106 0.08 19.86 -6.19
CA GLN A 106 1.08 20.69 -6.87
C GLN A 106 1.76 19.93 -8.01
N CYS A 107 2.18 18.68 -7.78
CA CYS A 107 2.79 17.82 -8.79
C CYS A 107 1.87 17.63 -10.00
N LEU A 108 0.59 17.30 -9.76
CA LEU A 108 -0.40 17.08 -10.82
C LEU A 108 -0.78 18.38 -11.54
N SER A 109 -0.78 19.51 -10.84
CA SER A 109 -1.01 20.83 -11.47
C SER A 109 0.14 21.25 -12.37
N ALA A 110 1.38 20.90 -12.00
CA ALA A 110 2.57 21.21 -12.78
C ALA A 110 2.71 20.29 -14.01
N ASP A 111 2.41 18.99 -13.85
CA ASP A 111 2.45 18.03 -14.94
C ASP A 111 1.32 16.98 -14.82
N PRO A 112 0.17 17.23 -15.47
CA PRO A 112 -0.94 16.29 -15.51
C PRO A 112 -0.61 14.96 -16.21
N THR A 113 0.39 14.95 -17.10
CA THR A 113 0.76 13.75 -17.89
C THR A 113 1.48 12.71 -17.04
N ILE A 114 1.84 13.03 -15.80
CA ILE A 114 2.55 12.12 -14.89
C ILE A 114 1.84 10.77 -14.75
N LEU A 115 0.50 10.75 -14.76
CA LEU A 115 -0.30 9.53 -14.62
C LEU A 115 -0.21 8.58 -15.83
N GLU A 116 0.33 9.05 -16.94
CA GLU A 116 0.53 8.28 -18.18
C GLU A 116 2.00 7.88 -18.38
N LYS A 117 2.92 8.37 -17.52
CA LYS A 117 4.34 8.03 -17.61
C LYS A 117 4.61 6.60 -17.16
N ILE A 118 5.81 6.11 -17.43
CA ILE A 118 6.27 4.80 -16.97
C ILE A 118 6.24 4.69 -15.45
N LEU A 119 6.01 3.48 -14.93
CA LEU A 119 5.79 3.20 -13.51
C LEU A 119 6.88 3.77 -12.59
N TRP A 120 8.15 3.69 -12.99
CA TRP A 120 9.26 4.22 -12.19
C TRP A 120 9.18 5.74 -12.02
N VAL A 121 8.84 6.47 -13.10
CA VAL A 121 8.68 7.94 -13.04
C VAL A 121 7.47 8.30 -12.19
N GLN A 122 6.37 7.55 -12.31
CA GLN A 122 5.23 7.73 -11.40
C GLN A 122 5.64 7.52 -9.94
N PHE A 123 6.39 6.46 -9.64
CA PHE A 123 6.83 6.14 -8.28
C PHE A 123 7.73 7.23 -7.70
N GLU A 124 8.69 7.71 -8.49
CA GLU A 124 9.59 8.77 -8.06
C GLU A 124 8.83 10.08 -7.76
N GLU A 125 7.98 10.53 -8.68
CA GLU A 125 7.30 11.82 -8.59
C GLU A 125 6.12 11.82 -7.61
N LEU A 126 5.41 10.69 -7.50
CA LEU A 126 4.19 10.60 -6.68
C LEU A 126 4.44 9.94 -5.32
N ILE A 127 5.53 9.18 -5.11
CA ILE A 127 5.80 8.53 -3.81
C ILE A 127 7.08 9.09 -3.21
N THR A 128 8.23 8.86 -3.86
CA THR A 128 9.55 9.16 -3.27
C THR A 128 9.73 10.65 -2.97
N LYS A 129 9.60 11.53 -3.96
CA LYS A 129 9.83 12.97 -3.78
C LYS A 129 8.88 13.61 -2.76
N PRO A 130 7.56 13.33 -2.77
CA PRO A 130 6.67 13.83 -1.73
C PRO A 130 7.09 13.40 -0.31
N PHE A 131 7.46 12.14 -0.09
CA PHE A 131 7.92 11.69 1.23
C PHE A 131 9.26 12.29 1.65
N GLU A 132 10.19 12.50 0.72
CA GLU A 132 11.44 13.22 1.02
C GLU A 132 11.18 14.69 1.44
N GLN A 133 10.22 15.35 0.80
CA GLN A 133 9.82 16.72 1.15
C GLN A 133 9.13 16.77 2.52
N LEU A 134 8.23 15.81 2.80
CA LEU A 134 7.62 15.68 4.13
C LEU A 134 8.66 15.42 5.22
N GLY A 135 9.63 14.53 4.96
CA GLY A 135 10.71 14.26 5.90
C GLY A 135 11.53 15.51 6.26
N LYS A 136 11.81 16.37 5.27
CA LYS A 136 12.46 17.67 5.50
C LYS A 136 11.58 18.68 6.25
N MET A 137 10.27 18.58 6.11
CA MET A 137 9.32 19.47 6.79
C MET A 137 9.06 19.06 8.23
N TRP A 138 9.04 17.75 8.52
CA TRP A 138 8.79 17.20 9.86
C TRP A 138 10.05 17.08 10.73
N LEU A 139 11.24 17.12 10.14
CA LEU A 139 12.52 17.20 10.85
C LEU A 139 13.14 18.57 10.57
N PRO A 140 12.86 19.61 11.38
CA PRO A 140 13.64 20.83 11.33
C PRO A 140 15.08 20.49 11.75
N LEU A 141 16.05 20.84 10.91
CA LEU A 141 17.48 20.80 11.21
C LEU A 141 17.80 21.57 12.50
#